data_AF-A0A925M8E9-F1
#
_entry.id   AF-A0A925M8E9-F1
#
_cell.length_a   1.000
_cell.length_b   1.000
_cell.length_c   1.000
_cell.angle_alpha   90.00
_cell.angle_beta   90.00
_cell.angle_gamma   90.00
#
_symmetry.space_group_name_H-M   'P 1'
#
loop_
_entity.id
_entity.type
_entity.pdbx_description
1 polymer ?
#
loop_
_entity_poly.entity_id
_entity_poly.type
_entity_poly.pdbx_seq_one_letter_code
_entity_poly.pdbx_strand_id
1 'polypeptide(L)' 'MPVPIPTQVLRAIKAHRGLCFEEKVWCAAAGVSAITAGAFSYFFASPMPLVAAFAFCAIVMARMEDDTL' A
#
# COMPACT_ATOMS: atom_id res chain seq x y z
N MET A 1 22.32 -9.09 20.25
CA MET A 1 21.88 -8.05 19.31
C MET A 1 22.66 -8.22 18.02
N PRO A 2 22.01 -8.23 16.84
CA PRO A 2 22.72 -8.30 15.57
C PRO A 2 23.45 -6.97 15.29
N VAL A 3 24.53 -7.04 14.54
CA VAL A 3 25.38 -5.90 14.15
C VAL A 3 24.65 -5.09 13.05
N PRO A 4 24.77 -3.75 13.00
CA PRO A 4 24.15 -2.95 11.95
C PRO A 4 24.60 -3.41 10.55
N ILE A 5 23.62 -3.66 9.67
CA ILE A 5 23.85 -4.09 8.29
C ILE A 5 24.53 -2.94 7.52
N PRO A 6 25.60 -3.20 6.73
CA PRO A 6 26.26 -2.16 5.96
C PRO A 6 25.28 -1.49 4.99
N THR A 7 25.37 -0.15 4.88
CA THR A 7 24.47 0.68 4.07
C THR A 7 24.42 0.26 2.59
N GLN A 8 25.50 -0.31 2.08
CA GLN A 8 25.64 -0.84 0.72
C GLN A 8 24.73 -2.05 0.50
N VAL A 9 24.73 -2.98 1.46
CA VAL A 9 23.91 -4.18 1.46
C VAL A 9 22.45 -3.82 1.71
N LEU A 10 22.17 -2.84 2.58
CA LEU A 10 20.82 -2.28 2.75
C LEU A 10 20.27 -1.68 1.46
N ARG A 11 21.07 -0.94 0.69
CA ARG A 11 20.66 -0.41 -0.61
C ARG A 11 20.43 -1.51 -1.64
N ALA A 12 21.30 -2.52 -1.67
CA ALA A 12 21.12 -3.69 -2.55
C ALA A 12 19.86 -4.48 -2.19
N ILE A 13 19.61 -4.74 -0.90
CA ILE A 13 18.38 -5.39 -0.41
C ILE A 13 17.17 -4.52 -0.73
N LYS A 14 17.23 -3.21 -0.57
CA LYS A 14 16.10 -2.33 -0.91
C LYS A 14 15.85 -2.25 -2.41
N ALA A 15 16.89 -2.42 -3.24
CA ALA A 15 16.73 -2.51 -4.69
C ALA A 15 16.18 -3.86 -5.16
N HIS A 16 16.44 -4.93 -4.40
CA HIS A 16 16.10 -6.31 -4.78
C HIS A 16 14.88 -6.90 -4.05
N ARG A 17 14.53 -6.34 -2.88
CA ARG A 17 13.40 -6.69 -1.99
C ARG A 17 12.58 -5.46 -1.54
N GLY A 18 12.88 -4.26 -2.04
CA GLY A 18 11.99 -3.12 -1.81
C GLY A 18 10.81 -3.17 -2.78
N LEU A 19 9.62 -2.77 -2.31
CA LEU A 19 8.35 -2.66 -3.07
C LEU A 19 8.37 -3.47 -4.36
N CYS A 20 8.14 -4.78 -4.22
CA CYS A 20 8.03 -5.69 -5.34
C CYS A 20 7.07 -5.10 -6.38
N PHE A 21 7.24 -5.41 -7.66
CA PHE A 21 6.42 -4.78 -8.71
C PHE A 21 4.92 -4.95 -8.45
N GLU A 22 4.52 -6.10 -7.88
CA GLU A 22 3.16 -6.38 -7.42
C GLU A 22 2.72 -5.48 -6.27
N GLU A 23 3.52 -5.33 -5.22
CA GLU A 23 3.22 -4.41 -4.11
C GLU A 23 3.06 -2.97 -4.60
N LYS A 24 3.88 -2.55 -5.58
CA LYS A 24 3.78 -1.22 -6.18
C LYS A 24 2.48 -1.05 -6.96
N VAL A 25 2.01 -2.08 -7.66
CA VAL A 25 0.72 -2.09 -8.37
C VAL A 25 -0.44 -2.06 -7.37
N TRP A 26 -0.40 -2.86 -6.31
CA TRP A 26 -1.41 -2.87 -5.26
C TRP A 26 -1.47 -1.54 -4.50
N CYS A 27 -0.34 -0.94 -4.18
CA CYS A 27 -0.27 0.40 -3.58
C CYS A 27 -0.80 1.47 -4.53
N ALA A 28 -0.48 1.40 -5.82
CA ALA A 28 -1.02 2.32 -6.81
C ALA A 28 -2.55 2.17 -6.95
N ALA A 29 -3.06 0.95 -6.97
CA ALA A 29 -4.50 0.66 -7.01
C ALA A 29 -5.22 1.19 -5.76
N ALA A 30 -4.66 0.97 -4.57
CA ALA A 30 -5.18 1.53 -3.32
C ALA A 30 -5.21 3.07 -3.35
N GLY A 31 -4.12 3.70 -3.81
CA GLY A 31 -4.04 5.16 -3.97
C GLY A 31 -5.11 5.71 -4.93
N VAL A 32 -5.28 5.09 -6.10
CA VAL A 32 -6.32 5.48 -7.07
C VAL A 32 -7.71 5.35 -6.46
N SER A 33 -7.99 4.26 -5.75
CA SER A 33 -9.29 4.02 -5.09
C SER A 33 -9.62 5.08 -4.03
N ALA A 34 -8.63 5.56 -3.28
CA ALA A 34 -8.82 6.62 -2.29
C ALA A 34 -9.14 7.97 -2.96
N ILE A 35 -8.48 8.28 -4.09
CA ILE A 35 -8.73 9.51 -4.85
C ILE A 35 -10.14 9.51 -5.45
N THR A 36 -10.55 8.42 -6.10
CA THR A 36 -11.92 8.30 -6.64
C THR A 36 -12.96 8.32 -5.53
N ALA A 37 -12.71 7.67 -4.39
CA ALA A 37 -13.63 7.73 -3.25
C ALA A 37 -13.76 9.13 -2.66
N GLY A 38 -12.68 9.93 -2.64
CA GLY A 38 -12.75 11.34 -2.27
C GLY A 38 -13.65 12.16 -3.22
N ALA A 39 -13.51 11.95 -4.53
CA ALA A 39 -14.37 12.58 -5.53
C ALA A 39 -15.84 12.15 -5.39
N PHE A 40 -16.09 10.86 -5.16
CA PHE A 40 -17.44 10.35 -4.92
C PHE A 40 -18.04 10.84 -3.59
N SER A 41 -17.23 10.98 -2.54
CA SER A 41 -17.68 11.54 -1.27
C SER A 41 -18.11 13.00 -1.43
N TYR A 42 -17.41 13.78 -2.26
CA TYR A 42 -17.82 15.13 -2.63
C TYR A 42 -19.13 15.14 -3.44
N PHE A 43 -19.25 14.25 -4.42
CA PHE A 43 -20.45 14.17 -5.27
C PHE A 43 -21.71 13.73 -4.50
N PHE A 44 -21.58 12.73 -3.62
CA PHE A 44 -22.68 12.21 -2.80
C PHE A 44 -22.89 12.98 -1.48
N ALA A 45 -22.04 13.97 -1.18
CA ALA A 45 -22.03 14.72 0.08
C ALA A 45 -22.14 13.82 1.33
N SER A 46 -21.61 12.60 1.27
CA SER A 46 -21.74 11.60 2.33
C SER A 46 -20.38 10.97 2.65
N PRO A 47 -20.13 10.60 3.93
CA PRO A 47 -18.85 10.03 4.36
C PRO A 47 -18.69 8.54 3.99
N MET A 48 -19.75 7.88 3.54
CA MET A 48 -19.76 6.44 3.25
C MET A 48 -18.71 5.97 2.21
N PRO A 49 -18.48 6.68 1.09
CA PRO A 49 -17.48 6.27 0.09
C PRO A 49 -16.05 6.26 0.65
N LEU A 50 -15.77 7.18 1.58
CA LEU A 50 -14.45 7.33 2.20
C LEU A 50 -14.17 6.18 3.18
N VAL A 51 -15.19 5.74 3.92
CA VAL A 51 -15.11 4.54 4.78
C VAL A 51 -14.89 3.28 3.94
N ALA A 52 -15.56 3.15 2.79
CA ALA A 52 -15.36 2.03 1.88
C ALA A 52 -13.93 1.98 1.31
N ALA A 53 -13.36 3.12 0.91
CA ALA A 53 -11.97 3.19 0.48
C ALA A 53 -10.98 2.85 1.59
N PHE A 54 -11.23 3.28 2.83
CA PHE A 54 -10.41 2.90 3.97
C PHE A 54 -10.43 1.39 4.21
N ALA A 55 -11.62 0.76 4.17
CA ALA A 55 -11.75 -0.68 4.29
C ALA A 55 -11.04 -1.43 3.14
N PHE A 56 -11.14 -0.93 1.91
CA PHE A 56 -10.42 -1.48 0.77
C PHE A 56 -8.90 -1.39 0.95
N CYS A 57 -8.38 -0.24 1.39
CA CYS A 57 -6.95 -0.09 1.73
C CYS A 57 -6.50 -1.09 2.81
N ALA A 58 -7.33 -1.34 3.83
CA ALA A 58 -7.01 -2.32 4.87
C ALA A 58 -6.91 -3.75 4.31
N ILE A 59 -7.82 -4.13 3.39
CA ILE A 59 -7.78 -5.44 2.72
C ILE A 59 -6.52 -5.57 1.85
N VAL A 60 -6.17 -4.52 1.10
CA VAL A 60 -4.96 -4.51 0.26
C VAL A 60 -3.70 -4.65 1.11
N MET A 61 -3.63 -3.94 2.24
CA MET A 61 -2.50 -4.07 3.18
C MET A 61 -2.42 -5.47 3.80
N ALA A 62 -3.54 -6.06 4.19
CA ALA A 62 -3.58 -7.44 4.69
C ALA A 62 -3.07 -8.45 3.65
N ARG A 63 -3.44 -8.26 2.37
CA ARG A 63 -2.97 -9.10 1.27
C ARG A 63 -1.48 -8.95 0.97
N MET A 64 -0.89 -7.78 1.27
CA MET A 64 0.52 -7.51 1.02
C MET A 64 1.45 -8.28 1.96
N GLU A 65 0.96 -8.67 3.14
CA GLU A 65 1.73 -9.42 4.14
C GLU A 65 1.75 -10.94 3.86
N ASP A 66 0.70 -11.47 3.22
CA ASP A 66 0.54 -12.90 2.91
C ASP A 66 1.46 -13.42 1.79
N ASP A 67 2.01 -12.56 0.92
CA ASP A 67 2.91 -12.96 -0.18
C ASP A 67 4.31 -13.43 0.28
N THR A 68 4.53 -13.60 1.60
CA THR A 68 5.81 -14.02 2.19
C THR A 68 5.81 -15.40 2.88
N LEU A 69 4.74 -16.20 2.75
CA LEU A 69 4.64 -17.55 3.32
C LEU A 69 5.00 -18.66 2.31
#